data_AF-A0A6H2A5W7-F1
#
_entry.id   AF-A0A6H2A5W7-F1
#
_cell.length_a   1.000
_cell.length_b   1.000
_cell.length_c   1.000
_cell.angle_alpha   90.00
_cell.angle_beta   90.00
_cell.angle_gamma   90.00
#
_symmetry.space_group_name_H-M   'P 1'
#
loop_
_entity.id
_entity.type
_entity.pdbx_description
1 polymer ?
#
loop_
_entity_poly.entity_id
_entity_poly.type
_entity_poly.pdbx_seq_one_letter_code
_entity_poly.pdbx_strand_id
1 'polypeptide(L)'
;MLNKGKFIELLSGICDIYEKTPSEFMFGMYYEIFQNYEYSEVETAFKNCLRNRVYSTFPKPAEILEYLEGTKDDKALAAWLEARKACEDVGYYDSPQFTDPIISNCITELGGWQEFCSITKDELPFVEIRFLNLYRLFIKRGCEPMELVGFHNASNRLKGYPENITQPILIGGEKVKELNQ
;
A
#
# COMPACT_ATOMS: atom_id res chain seq x y z
N MET A 1 5.55 19.10 6.91
CA MET A 1 6.51 18.14 7.48
C MET A 1 6.40 18.13 9.00
N LEU A 2 6.83 17.05 9.65
CA LEU A 2 6.71 16.85 11.09
C LEU A 2 7.56 17.85 11.90
N ASN A 3 6.91 18.80 12.56
CA ASN A 3 7.59 19.74 13.46
C ASN A 3 8.08 19.00 14.73
N LYS A 4 9.40 18.99 14.95
CA LYS A 4 10.04 18.27 16.06
C LYS A 4 9.58 18.72 17.44
N GLY A 5 9.40 20.03 17.66
CA GLY A 5 8.94 20.56 18.94
C GLY A 5 7.51 20.11 19.26
N LYS A 6 6.59 20.30 18.32
CA LYS A 6 5.20 19.83 18.47
C LYS A 6 5.10 18.31 18.64
N PHE A 7 5.96 17.56 17.95
CA PHE A 7 6.01 16.11 18.11
C PHE A 7 6.48 15.68 19.51
N ILE A 8 7.48 16.36 20.07
CA ILE A 8 7.94 16.12 21.44
C ILE A 8 6.82 16.43 22.44
N GLU A 9 6.11 17.55 22.27
CA GLU A 9 4.96 17.90 23.12
C GLU A 9 3.87 16.84 23.06
N LEU A 10 3.50 16.41 21.85
CA LEU A 10 2.52 15.35 21.64
C LEU A 10 2.93 14.05 22.34
N LEU A 11 4.15 13.56 22.08
CA LEU A 11 4.59 12.28 22.64
C LEU A 11 4.77 12.37 24.16
N SER A 12 5.20 13.52 24.69
CA SER A 12 5.30 13.77 26.14
C SER A 12 3.93 13.70 26.81
N GLY A 13 2.91 14.36 26.23
CA GLY A 13 1.55 14.30 26.76
C GLY A 13 0.97 12.87 26.76
N ILE A 14 1.39 12.03 25.82
CA ILE A 14 1.01 10.62 25.81
C ILE A 14 1.78 9.85 26.88
N CYS A 15 3.08 10.12 27.05
CA CYS A 15 3.87 9.52 28.13
C CYS A 15 3.29 9.81 29.51
N ASP A 16 2.75 11.02 29.74
CA ASP A 16 2.07 11.38 30.97
C ASP A 16 0.84 10.49 31.25
N ILE A 17 0.03 10.18 30.22
CA ILE A 17 -1.14 9.29 30.33
C ILE A 17 -0.74 7.88 30.82
N TYR A 18 0.44 7.42 30.43
CA TYR A 18 0.93 6.07 30.75
C TYR A 18 1.98 6.07 31.87
N GLU A 19 2.17 7.19 32.57
CA GLU A 19 3.16 7.35 33.64
C GLU A 19 4.57 6.90 33.23
N LYS A 20 4.97 7.21 32.00
CA LYS A 20 6.28 6.88 31.44
C LYS A 20 7.17 8.12 31.39
N THR A 21 8.45 7.94 31.70
CA THR A 21 9.47 8.94 31.43
C THR A 21 10.12 8.63 30.07
N PRO A 22 9.84 9.41 29.01
CA PRO A 22 10.44 9.16 27.71
C PRO A 22 11.93 9.49 27.76
N SER A 23 12.77 8.57 27.28
CA SER A 23 14.19 8.85 27.05
C SER A 23 14.36 9.60 25.74
N GLU A 24 15.46 10.35 25.58
CA GLU A 24 15.82 10.97 24.30
C GLU A 24 15.87 9.94 23.16
N PHE A 25 16.35 8.73 23.47
CA PHE A 25 16.38 7.62 22.52
C PHE A 25 14.97 7.23 22.05
N MET A 26 13.99 7.18 22.95
CA MET A 26 12.60 6.89 22.59
C MET A 26 12.02 7.97 21.66
N PHE A 27 12.24 9.25 21.96
CA PHE A 27 11.83 10.34 21.07
C PHE A 27 12.48 10.23 19.70
N GLY A 28 13.79 9.95 19.65
CA GLY A 28 14.54 9.78 18.40
C GLY A 28 13.94 8.70 17.52
N MET A 29 13.71 7.50 18.07
CA MET A 29 13.14 6.36 17.36
C MET A 29 11.73 6.64 16.83
N TYR A 30 10.87 7.26 17.65
CA TYR A 30 9.51 7.61 17.23
C TYR A 30 9.54 8.70 16.15
N TYR A 31 10.36 9.74 16.32
CA TYR A 31 10.46 10.81 15.33
C TYR A 31 10.96 10.30 13.98
N GLU A 32 11.98 9.43 13.95
CA GLU A 32 12.52 8.85 12.73
C GLU A 32 11.47 8.08 11.91
N ILE A 33 10.57 7.36 12.60
CA ILE A 33 9.47 6.62 11.96
C ILE A 33 8.44 7.57 11.35
N PHE A 34 8.12 8.69 12.02
CA PHE A 34 7.04 9.59 11.60
C PHE A 34 7.51 10.85 10.83
N GLN A 35 8.81 11.09 10.69
CA GLN A 35 9.36 12.36 10.18
C GLN A 35 8.87 12.76 8.78
N ASN A 36 8.49 11.77 7.97
CA ASN A 36 8.02 11.98 6.60
C ASN A 36 6.52 12.35 6.50
N TYR A 37 5.79 12.34 7.62
CA TYR A 37 4.37 12.68 7.66
C TYR A 37 4.12 14.14 8.06
N GLU A 38 2.93 14.64 7.74
CA GLU A 38 2.48 15.93 8.25
C GLU A 38 2.11 15.84 9.73
N TYR A 39 2.41 16.88 10.50
CA TYR A 39 2.11 16.88 11.93
C TYR A 39 0.63 16.62 12.23
N SER A 40 -0.28 17.17 11.43
CA SER A 40 -1.73 16.97 11.59
C SER A 40 -2.16 15.52 11.39
N GLU A 41 -1.50 14.79 10.49
CA GLU A 41 -1.79 13.37 10.23
C GLU A 41 -1.31 12.52 11.41
N VAL A 42 -0.08 12.76 11.86
CA VAL A 42 0.51 12.11 13.03
C VAL A 42 -0.34 12.35 14.27
N GLU A 43 -0.68 13.61 14.56
CA GLU A 43 -1.53 13.98 15.69
C GLU A 43 -2.88 13.25 15.65
N THR A 44 -3.51 13.20 14.48
CA THR A 44 -4.79 12.50 14.29
C THR A 44 -4.65 10.99 14.52
N ALA A 45 -3.60 10.37 13.99
CA ALA A 45 -3.32 8.95 14.16
C ALA A 45 -3.10 8.59 15.63
N PHE A 46 -2.31 9.38 16.36
CA PHE A 46 -2.10 9.20 17.80
C PHE A 46 -3.41 9.32 18.59
N LYS A 47 -4.22 10.36 18.33
CA LYS A 47 -5.52 10.54 19.01
C LYS A 47 -6.48 9.39 18.73
N ASN A 48 -6.54 8.92 17.49
CA ASN A 48 -7.39 7.79 17.12
C ASN A 48 -6.89 6.49 17.74
N CYS A 49 -5.57 6.29 17.82
CA CYS A 49 -4.97 5.16 18.52
C CYS A 49 -5.39 5.16 19.99
N LEU A 50 -5.23 6.27 20.71
CA LEU A 50 -5.62 6.37 22.13
C LEU A 50 -7.12 6.15 22.35
N ARG A 51 -7.96 6.62 21.43
CA ARG A 51 -9.42 6.48 21.54
C ARG A 51 -9.89 5.04 21.37
N ASN A 52 -9.32 4.32 20.41
CA ASN A 52 -9.89 3.07 19.92
C ASN A 52 -9.09 1.82 20.31
N ARG A 53 -7.85 1.98 20.76
CA ARG A 53 -7.02 0.83 21.14
C ARG A 53 -7.59 0.09 22.34
N VAL A 54 -7.45 -1.23 22.28
CA VAL A 54 -7.94 -2.15 23.32
C VAL A 54 -6.93 -2.34 24.46
N TYR A 55 -5.63 -2.24 24.15
CA TYR A 55 -4.57 -2.48 25.12
C TYR A 55 -4.44 -1.31 26.12
N SER A 56 -3.92 -1.59 27.31
CA SER A 56 -3.64 -0.59 28.35
C SER A 56 -2.17 -0.16 28.39
N THR A 57 -1.30 -0.81 27.61
CA THR A 57 0.14 -0.51 27.54
C THR A 57 0.41 0.72 26.68
N PHE A 58 1.59 1.35 26.78
CA PHE A 58 1.96 2.45 25.89
C PHE A 58 1.94 2.02 24.40
N PRO A 59 1.32 2.79 23.49
CA PRO A 59 1.18 2.40 22.09
C PRO A 59 2.53 2.32 21.39
N LYS A 60 2.78 1.21 20.71
CA LYS A 60 3.99 1.03 19.89
C LYS A 60 3.88 1.85 18.60
N PRO A 61 5.01 2.23 17.95
CA PRO A 61 4.96 2.98 16.69
C PRO A 61 4.14 2.26 15.61
N ALA A 62 4.24 0.94 15.55
CA ALA A 62 3.48 0.13 14.59
C ALA A 62 1.95 0.25 14.75
N GLU A 63 1.44 0.32 15.99
CA GLU A 63 0.00 0.54 16.22
C GLU A 63 -0.43 1.90 15.67
N ILE A 64 0.39 2.94 15.86
CA ILE A 64 0.07 4.29 15.38
C ILE A 64 0.16 4.37 13.85
N LEU A 65 1.13 3.68 13.24
CA LEU A 65 1.22 3.56 11.78
C LEU A 65 -0.03 2.91 11.18
N GLU A 66 -0.66 1.95 11.84
CA GLU A 66 -1.92 1.36 11.37
C GLU A 66 -3.06 2.39 11.33
N TYR A 67 -3.11 3.34 12.27
CA TYR A 67 -4.09 4.44 12.24
C TYR A 67 -3.74 5.53 11.22
N LEU A 68 -2.50 5.58 10.75
CA LEU A 68 -2.02 6.56 9.78
C LEU A 68 -2.18 6.04 8.35
N GLU A 69 -1.78 4.80 8.11
CA GLU A 69 -1.69 4.20 6.78
C GLU A 69 -2.75 3.12 6.51
N GLY A 70 -3.53 2.73 7.51
CA GLY A 70 -4.39 1.55 7.47
C GLY A 70 -3.64 0.27 7.89
N THR A 71 -4.39 -0.76 8.25
CA THR A 71 -3.80 -2.06 8.59
C THR A 71 -3.24 -2.74 7.35
N LYS A 72 -2.37 -3.75 7.54
CA LYS A 72 -1.88 -4.58 6.42
C LYS A 72 -3.03 -5.28 5.67
N ASP A 73 -4.12 -5.57 6.38
CA ASP A 73 -5.31 -6.18 5.81
C ASP A 73 -6.09 -5.18 4.95
N ASP A 74 -6.25 -3.95 5.45
CA ASP A 74 -6.89 -2.86 4.70
C ASP A 74 -6.13 -2.57 3.41
N LYS A 75 -4.79 -2.48 3.49
CA LYS A 75 -3.93 -2.26 2.32
C LYS A 75 -4.03 -3.40 1.32
N ALA A 76 -4.00 -4.65 1.79
CA ALA A 76 -4.15 -5.82 0.93
C ALA A 76 -5.50 -5.82 0.21
N LEU A 77 -6.58 -5.49 0.91
CA LEU A 77 -7.91 -5.40 0.32
C LEU A 77 -8.02 -4.25 -0.69
N ALA A 78 -7.47 -3.07 -0.37
CA ALA A 78 -7.44 -1.94 -1.30
C ALA A 78 -6.68 -2.29 -2.60
N ALA A 79 -5.51 -2.93 -2.46
CA ALA A 79 -4.72 -3.41 -3.57
C ALA A 79 -5.44 -4.47 -4.42
N TRP A 80 -6.18 -5.38 -3.78
CA TRP A 80 -7.03 -6.34 -4.49
C TRP A 80 -8.12 -5.64 -5.31
N LEU A 81 -8.82 -4.66 -4.72
CA LEU A 81 -9.86 -3.90 -5.41
C LEU A 81 -9.30 -3.10 -6.59
N GLU A 82 -8.12 -2.49 -6.43
CA GLU A 82 -7.42 -1.79 -7.52
C GLU A 82 -7.05 -2.75 -8.66
N ALA A 83 -6.50 -3.92 -8.35
CA ALA A 83 -6.17 -4.95 -9.32
C ALA A 83 -7.42 -5.43 -10.09
N ARG A 84 -8.54 -5.67 -9.38
CA ARG A 84 -9.80 -6.10 -9.99
C ARG A 84 -10.39 -5.03 -10.90
N LYS A 85 -10.36 -3.77 -10.47
CA LYS A 85 -10.80 -2.65 -11.29
C LYS A 85 -9.93 -2.50 -12.54
N ALA A 86 -8.61 -2.66 -12.41
CA ALA A 86 -7.72 -2.64 -13.56
C ALA A 86 -8.05 -3.74 -14.59
N CYS A 87 -8.51 -4.92 -14.15
CA CYS A 87 -8.97 -5.95 -15.09
C CYS A 87 -10.18 -5.50 -15.90
N GLU A 88 -11.07 -4.73 -15.29
CA GLU A 88 -12.27 -4.19 -15.95
C GLU A 88 -11.91 -3.05 -16.92
N ASP A 89 -10.97 -2.18 -16.52
CA ASP A 89 -10.59 -0.98 -17.27
C ASP A 89 -9.56 -1.27 -18.40
N VAL A 90 -8.52 -2.06 -18.13
CA VAL A 90 -7.43 -2.38 -19.08
C VAL A 90 -7.71 -3.67 -19.84
N GLY A 91 -8.23 -4.69 -19.14
CA GLY A 91 -8.53 -5.99 -19.73
C GLY A 91 -7.32 -6.84 -20.10
N TYR A 92 -7.62 -8.03 -20.62
CA TYR A 92 -6.66 -9.10 -20.93
C TYR A 92 -5.58 -8.72 -21.96
N TYR A 93 -5.91 -7.81 -22.89
CA TYR A 93 -5.11 -7.58 -24.09
C TYR A 93 -3.97 -6.59 -23.88
N ASP A 94 -4.19 -5.56 -23.06
CA ASP A 94 -3.23 -4.49 -22.83
C ASP A 94 -2.46 -4.71 -21.53
N SER A 95 -1.30 -4.03 -21.41
CA SER A 95 -0.37 -4.23 -20.30
C SER A 95 -0.58 -3.15 -19.24
N PRO A 96 -0.86 -3.47 -17.96
CA PRO A 96 -0.92 -2.49 -16.89
C PRO A 96 0.43 -2.29 -16.21
N GLN A 97 0.61 -1.13 -15.59
CA GLN A 97 1.71 -0.86 -14.67
C GLN A 97 1.15 -0.21 -13.41
N PHE A 98 1.17 -0.93 -12.29
CA PHE A 98 0.69 -0.40 -11.02
C PHE A 98 1.74 0.50 -10.35
N THR A 99 1.30 1.61 -9.76
CA THR A 99 2.17 2.44 -8.91
C THR A 99 2.60 1.72 -7.64
N ASP A 100 1.76 0.80 -7.15
CA ASP A 100 2.15 -0.15 -6.11
C ASP A 100 2.78 -1.40 -6.75
N PRO A 101 4.12 -1.58 -6.66
CA PRO A 101 4.80 -2.71 -7.27
C PRO A 101 4.40 -4.05 -6.65
N ILE A 102 3.84 -4.06 -5.43
CA ILE A 102 3.39 -5.28 -4.76
C ILE A 102 2.23 -5.91 -5.54
N ILE A 103 1.32 -5.09 -6.10
CA ILE A 103 0.20 -5.59 -6.91
C ILE A 103 0.72 -6.42 -8.08
N SER A 104 1.69 -5.89 -8.83
CA SER A 104 2.29 -6.60 -9.96
C SER A 104 2.97 -7.90 -9.55
N ASN A 105 3.65 -7.93 -8.39
CA ASN A 105 4.27 -9.13 -7.87
C ASN A 105 3.23 -10.19 -7.48
N CYS A 106 2.17 -9.81 -6.79
CA CYS A 106 1.07 -10.71 -6.46
C CYS A 106 0.45 -11.32 -7.72
N ILE A 107 0.16 -10.51 -8.73
CA ILE A 107 -0.42 -10.98 -10.00
C ILE A 107 0.55 -11.93 -10.72
N THR A 108 1.85 -11.63 -10.71
CA THR A 108 2.86 -12.50 -11.32
C THR A 108 2.88 -13.88 -10.68
N GLU A 109 2.86 -13.96 -9.34
CA GLU A 109 2.77 -15.23 -8.58
C GLU A 109 1.45 -15.98 -8.80
N LEU A 110 0.40 -15.28 -9.25
CA LEU A 110 -0.89 -15.86 -9.60
C LEU A 110 -0.98 -16.34 -11.05
N GLY A 111 0.11 -16.26 -11.83
CA GLY A 111 0.16 -16.70 -13.23
C GLY A 111 0.25 -15.56 -14.25
N GLY A 112 0.36 -14.32 -13.78
CA GLY A 112 0.50 -13.13 -14.61
C GLY A 112 -0.83 -12.50 -15.02
N TRP A 113 -0.74 -11.40 -15.77
CA TRP A 113 -1.89 -10.54 -16.06
C TRP A 113 -3.00 -11.21 -16.85
N GLN A 114 -2.63 -11.98 -17.87
CA GLN A 114 -3.58 -12.69 -18.72
C GLN A 114 -4.41 -13.71 -17.92
N GLU A 115 -3.76 -14.51 -17.07
CA GLU A 115 -4.43 -15.47 -16.19
C GLU A 115 -5.34 -14.75 -15.18
N PHE A 116 -4.84 -13.65 -14.60
CA PHE A 116 -5.58 -12.85 -13.64
C PHE A 116 -6.86 -12.22 -14.23
N CYS A 117 -6.82 -11.81 -15.50
CA CYS A 117 -8.00 -11.32 -16.22
C CYS A 117 -9.00 -12.44 -16.56
N SER A 118 -8.54 -13.69 -16.64
CA SER A 118 -9.34 -14.86 -17.02
C SER A 118 -9.96 -15.62 -15.84
N ILE A 119 -9.72 -15.18 -14.60
CA ILE A 119 -10.29 -15.77 -13.38
C ILE A 119 -11.81 -15.88 -13.47
N THR A 120 -12.34 -17.07 -13.25
CA THR A 120 -13.79 -17.31 -13.21
C THR A 120 -14.42 -16.91 -11.88
N LYS A 121 -15.76 -16.79 -11.85
CA LYS A 121 -16.49 -16.47 -10.61
C LYS A 121 -16.28 -17.51 -9.50
N ASP A 122 -16.13 -18.78 -9.87
CA ASP A 122 -15.96 -19.88 -8.92
C ASP A 122 -14.55 -19.91 -8.32
N GLU A 123 -13.55 -19.44 -9.08
CA GLU A 123 -12.15 -19.35 -8.64
C GLU A 123 -11.88 -18.08 -7.83
N LEU A 124 -12.67 -17.02 -8.05
CA LEU A 124 -12.44 -15.69 -7.51
C LEU A 124 -12.18 -15.68 -5.99
N PRO A 125 -12.96 -16.37 -5.14
CA PRO A 125 -12.71 -16.36 -3.69
C PRO A 125 -11.36 -16.97 -3.30
N PHE A 126 -10.91 -18.00 -4.02
CA PHE A 126 -9.62 -18.65 -3.76
C PHE A 126 -8.47 -17.77 -4.20
N VAL A 127 -8.61 -17.12 -5.35
CA VAL A 127 -7.58 -16.21 -5.86
C VAL A 127 -7.47 -14.96 -4.99
N GLU A 128 -8.59 -14.41 -4.52
CA GLU A 128 -8.61 -13.30 -3.56
C GLU A 128 -7.82 -13.65 -2.29
N ILE A 129 -8.11 -14.79 -1.65
CA ILE A 129 -7.40 -15.23 -0.44
C ILE A 129 -5.89 -15.36 -0.71
N ARG A 130 -5.50 -15.95 -1.85
CA ARG A 130 -4.09 -16.08 -2.24
C ARG A 130 -3.44 -14.72 -2.46
N PHE A 131 -4.10 -13.80 -3.17
CA PHE A 131 -3.63 -12.44 -3.41
C PHE A 131 -3.38 -11.70 -2.10
N LEU A 132 -4.36 -11.70 -1.18
CA LEU A 132 -4.24 -11.00 0.10
C LEU A 132 -3.07 -11.54 0.94
N ASN A 133 -2.84 -12.86 0.91
CA ASN A 133 -1.71 -13.48 1.60
C ASN A 133 -0.36 -13.13 0.97
N LEU A 134 -0.26 -13.12 -0.35
CA LEU A 134 0.93 -12.69 -1.09
C LEU A 134 1.23 -11.21 -0.81
N TYR A 135 0.22 -10.36 -0.82
CA TYR A 135 0.38 -8.92 -0.58
C TYR A 135 0.95 -8.65 0.81
N ARG A 136 0.40 -9.30 1.85
CA ARG A 136 0.93 -9.23 3.23
C ARG A 136 2.37 -9.74 3.35
N LEU A 137 2.75 -10.74 2.55
CA LEU A 137 4.12 -11.26 2.51
C LEU A 137 5.08 -10.24 1.90
N PHE A 138 4.70 -9.65 0.76
CA PHE A 138 5.54 -8.69 0.04
C PHE A 138 5.65 -7.35 0.76
N ILE A 139 4.61 -6.86 1.46
CA ILE A 139 4.74 -5.67 2.34
C ILE A 139 5.90 -5.85 3.33
N LYS A 140 6.08 -7.06 3.88
CA LYS A 140 7.11 -7.32 4.89
C LYS A 140 8.51 -7.47 4.30
N ARG A 141 8.62 -7.99 3.08
CA ARG A 141 9.91 -8.31 2.44
C ARG A 141 10.42 -7.19 1.53
N GLY A 142 9.52 -6.33 1.06
CA GLY A 142 9.74 -5.53 -0.14
C GLY A 142 9.71 -6.39 -1.40
N CYS A 143 9.54 -5.74 -2.54
CA CYS A 143 9.68 -6.36 -3.85
C CYS A 143 10.10 -5.31 -4.87
N GLU A 144 10.76 -5.76 -5.94
CA GLU A 144 11.06 -4.93 -7.10
C GLU A 144 9.85 -4.90 -8.05
N PRO A 145 9.62 -3.82 -8.80
CA PRO A 145 8.54 -3.75 -9.78
C PRO A 145 8.64 -4.87 -10.83
N MET A 146 7.55 -5.60 -11.03
CA MET A 146 7.44 -6.63 -12.07
C MET A 146 6.59 -6.12 -13.23
N GLU A 147 7.01 -6.42 -14.46
CA GLU A 147 6.24 -6.08 -15.66
C GLU A 147 5.08 -7.06 -15.84
N LEU A 148 3.88 -6.51 -16.02
CA LEU A 148 2.69 -7.28 -16.38
C LEU A 148 2.40 -7.12 -17.87
N VAL A 149 2.35 -8.24 -18.60
CA VAL A 149 2.29 -8.23 -20.07
C VAL A 149 0.93 -8.71 -20.55
N GLY A 150 0.17 -7.82 -21.18
CA GLY A 150 -1.06 -8.14 -21.90
C GLY A 150 -0.81 -8.94 -23.18
N PHE A 151 -1.86 -9.55 -23.71
CA PHE A 151 -1.77 -10.42 -24.88
C PHE A 151 -1.13 -9.76 -26.10
N HIS A 152 -1.44 -8.48 -26.39
CA HIS A 152 -0.88 -7.77 -27.54
C HIS A 152 0.66 -7.73 -27.48
N ASN A 153 1.20 -7.25 -26.35
CA ASN A 153 2.64 -7.15 -26.15
C ASN A 153 3.31 -8.52 -26.09
N ALA A 154 2.69 -9.51 -25.44
CA ALA A 154 3.19 -10.88 -25.43
C ALA A 154 3.26 -11.47 -26.86
N SER A 155 2.21 -11.29 -27.67
CA SER A 155 2.15 -11.78 -29.05
C SER A 155 3.16 -11.08 -29.96
N ASN A 156 3.29 -9.75 -29.84
CA ASN A 156 4.22 -8.96 -30.65
C ASN A 156 5.68 -9.29 -30.31
N ARG A 157 6.01 -9.49 -29.04
CA ARG A 157 7.33 -9.98 -28.61
C ARG A 157 7.64 -11.35 -29.22
N LEU A 158 6.71 -12.30 -29.12
CA LEU A 158 6.90 -13.65 -29.63
C LEU A 158 7.09 -13.68 -31.15
N LYS A 159 6.39 -12.80 -31.89
CA LYS A 159 6.48 -12.69 -33.35
C LYS A 159 7.64 -11.82 -33.84
N GLY A 160 8.37 -11.16 -32.93
CA GLY A 160 9.51 -10.31 -33.29
C GLY A 160 9.13 -8.95 -33.88
N TYR A 161 8.02 -8.34 -33.45
CA TYR A 161 7.55 -7.02 -33.87
C TYR A 161 7.74 -5.97 -32.76
N PRO A 162 8.98 -5.51 -32.47
CA PRO A 162 9.26 -4.57 -31.39
C PRO A 162 8.58 -3.20 -31.59
N GLU A 163 8.37 -2.78 -32.83
CA GLU A 163 7.70 -1.52 -33.19
C GLU A 163 6.21 -1.50 -32.81
N ASN A 164 5.61 -2.68 -32.60
CA ASN A 164 4.21 -2.84 -32.22
C ASN A 164 4.03 -3.07 -30.71
N ILE A 165 5.10 -3.00 -29.91
CA ILE A 165 5.00 -3.08 -28.45
C ILE A 165 4.52 -1.73 -27.91
N THR A 166 3.38 -1.73 -27.23
CA THR A 166 2.79 -0.53 -26.63
C THR A 166 3.30 -0.30 -25.20
N GLN A 167 3.33 0.97 -24.79
CA GLN A 167 3.65 1.35 -23.41
C GLN A 167 2.57 0.83 -22.45
N PRO A 168 2.94 0.37 -21.24
CA PRO A 168 1.97 -0.03 -20.23
C PRO A 168 1.06 1.12 -19.81
N ILE A 169 -0.19 0.79 -19.49
CA ILE A 169 -1.16 1.73 -18.93
C ILE A 169 -0.89 1.86 -17.43
N LEU A 170 -0.58 3.08 -16.98
CA LEU A 170 -0.32 3.35 -15.57
C LEU A 170 -1.63 3.25 -14.77
N ILE A 171 -1.60 2.44 -13.71
CA ILE A 171 -2.69 2.22 -12.75
C ILE A 171 -2.24 2.70 -11.39
N GLY A 172 -3.08 3.49 -10.73
CA GLY A 172 -2.75 4.13 -9.47
C GLY A 172 -2.07 5.49 -9.67
N GLY A 173 -2.07 6.28 -8.59
CA GLY A 173 -1.72 7.70 -8.59
C GLY A 173 -2.88 8.54 -8.06
N GLU A 174 -2.56 9.65 -7.38
CA GLU A 174 -3.59 10.60 -6.97
C GLU A 174 -4.38 11.04 -8.21
N LYS A 175 -5.72 11.08 -8.10
CA LYS A 175 -6.45 12.07 -8.89
C LYS A 175 -5.79 13.39 -8.54
N VAL A 176 -5.03 13.98 -9.46
CA VAL A 176 -4.73 15.40 -9.41
C VAL A 176 -6.09 16.03 -9.20
N LYS A 177 -6.36 16.53 -7.99
CA LYS A 177 -7.47 17.45 -7.79
C LYS A 177 -7.08 18.61 -8.68
N GLU A 178 -7.62 18.64 -9.89
CA GLU A 178 -7.75 19.88 -10.63
C GLU A 178 -8.52 20.80 -9.70
N LEU A 179 -7.76 21.63 -8.98
CA LEU A 179 -8.25 22.88 -8.42
C LEU A 179 -8.58 23.73 -9.65
N ASN A 180 -9.77 23.47 -10.20
CA ASN A 180 -10.40 24.32 -11.17
C ASN A 180 -10.68 25.66 -10.48
N GLN A 181 -9.88 26.64 -10.91
CA GLN A 181 -10.11 28.08 -11.03
C GLN A 181 -11.25 28.71 -10.21
#